data_AF-A0AA43IHI9-F1
#
_entry.id   AF-A0AA43IHI9-F1
#
_cell.length_a   1.000
_cell.length_b   1.000
_cell.length_c   1.000
_cell.angle_alpha   90.00
_cell.angle_beta   90.00
_cell.angle_gamma   90.00
#
_symmetry.space_group_name_H-M   'P 1'
#
loop_
_entity.id
_entity.type
_entity.pdbx_description
1 polymer ?
#
loop_
_entity_poly.entity_id
_entity_poly.type
_entity_poly.pdbx_seq_one_letter_code
_entity_poly.pdbx_strand_id
1 'polypeptide(L)'
;AIASSHDERLYQATIMRALGASRAQLARATLAEFAVIGALAGLIAAAGANALGYVLAQRVMNIGYGFSFTVWAVGVVCSIVGIVIAGHLGTRQALQVSPLRVLRQLA
;
A
#
# COMPACT_ATOMS: atom_id res chain seq x y z
N ALA A 1 12.40 -21.36 0.83
CA ALA A 1 12.37 -20.06 0.13
C ALA A 1 11.75 -18.92 0.97
N ILE A 2 10.74 -19.16 1.83
CA ILE A 2 10.12 -18.08 2.63
C ILE A 2 10.97 -17.71 3.87
N ALA A 3 11.65 -18.68 4.49
CA ALA A 3 12.52 -18.43 5.65
C ALA A 3 13.69 -17.47 5.37
N SER A 4 14.29 -17.56 4.17
CA SER A 4 15.42 -16.70 3.80
C SER A 4 15.05 -15.22 3.70
N SER A 5 13.82 -14.88 3.33
CA SER A 5 13.38 -13.47 3.22
C SER A 5 13.07 -12.84 4.58
N HIS A 6 12.75 -13.65 5.59
CA HIS A 6 12.50 -13.18 6.95
C HIS A 6 13.80 -12.89 7.69
N ASP A 7 14.79 -13.77 7.53
CA ASP A 7 16.13 -13.59 8.10
C ASP A 7 16.82 -12.35 7.51
N GLU A 8 16.64 -12.07 6.21
CA GLU A 8 17.14 -10.86 5.56
C GLU A 8 16.55 -9.58 6.18
N ARG A 9 15.23 -9.56 6.42
CA ARG A 9 14.54 -8.42 7.04
C ARG A 9 14.91 -8.25 8.51
N LEU A 10 15.09 -9.36 9.24
CA LEU A 10 15.57 -9.33 10.63
C LEU A 10 17.02 -8.84 10.71
N TYR A 11 17.88 -9.26 9.79
CA TYR A 11 19.26 -8.79 9.70
C TYR A 11 19.32 -7.29 9.42
N GLN A 12 18.56 -6.80 8.44
CA GLN A 12 18.45 -5.37 8.14
C GLN A 12 17.89 -4.56 9.32
N ALA A 13 16.86 -5.07 10.00
CA ALA A 13 16.31 -4.43 11.20
C ALA A 13 17.34 -4.40 12.34
N THR A 14 18.16 -5.44 12.49
CA THR A 14 19.19 -5.53 13.52
C THR A 14 20.36 -4.58 13.23
N ILE A 15 20.78 -4.46 11.97
CA ILE A 15 21.78 -3.46 11.54
C ILE A 15 21.26 -2.05 11.82
N MET A 16 20.03 -1.74 11.40
CA MET A 16 19.46 -0.42 11.65
C MET A 16 19.35 -0.11 13.15
N ARG A 17 19.02 -1.11 13.97
CA ARG A 17 18.94 -0.95 15.44
C ARG A 17 20.31 -0.80 16.10
N ALA A 18 21.33 -1.50 15.59
CA ALA A 18 22.73 -1.32 15.99
C ALA A 18 23.25 0.07 15.63
N LEU A 19 22.75 0.65 14.53
CA LEU A 19 22.99 2.04 14.12
C LEU A 19 22.09 3.07 14.85
N GLY A 20 21.28 2.65 15.83
CA GLY A 20 20.46 3.54 16.66
C GLY A 20 19.08 3.86 16.10
N ALA A 21 18.62 3.19 15.04
CA ALA A 21 17.31 3.44 14.47
C ALA A 21 16.17 3.10 15.44
N SER A 22 15.28 4.07 15.66
CA SER A 22 14.13 3.92 16.55
C SER A 22 13.01 3.10 15.91
N ARG A 23 12.16 2.47 16.74
CA ARG A 23 10.92 1.80 16.28
C ARG A 23 10.04 2.73 15.43
N ALA A 24 10.11 4.04 15.65
CA ALA A 24 9.38 5.05 14.89
C ALA A 24 9.93 5.21 13.45
N GLN A 25 11.23 5.07 13.22
CA GLN A 25 11.81 5.10 11.87
C GLN A 25 11.37 3.89 11.04
N LEU A 26 11.35 2.70 11.65
CA LEU A 26 10.87 1.50 10.97
C LEU A 26 9.38 1.62 10.60
N ALA A 27 8.55 2.13 11.51
CA ALA A 27 7.13 2.37 11.24
C ALA A 27 6.91 3.41 10.11
N ARG A 28 7.72 4.48 10.09
CA ARG A 28 7.66 5.50 9.02
C ARG A 28 8.07 4.95 7.66
N ALA A 29 9.09 4.09 7.61
CA ALA A 29 9.50 3.44 6.37
C ALA A 29 8.39 2.57 5.78
N THR A 30 7.74 1.74 6.60
CA THR A 30 6.61 0.92 6.16
C THR A 30 5.40 1.76 5.74
N LEU A 31 5.09 2.84 6.46
CA LEU A 31 4.04 3.79 6.03
C LEU A 31 4.36 4.43 4.68
N ALA A 32 5.62 4.77 4.42
CA ALA A 32 6.05 5.33 3.15
C ALA A 32 5.90 4.31 2.01
N GLU A 33 6.24 3.04 2.22
CA GLU A 33 6.01 1.97 1.23
C GLU A 33 4.52 1.86 0.86
N PHE A 34 3.64 1.80 1.86
CA PHE A 34 2.19 1.75 1.63
C PHE A 34 1.65 3.00 0.96
N ALA A 35 2.18 4.18 1.30
CA ALA A 35 1.80 5.42 0.64
C ALA A 35 2.20 5.44 -0.84
N VAL A 36 3.40 4.94 -1.18
CA VAL A 36 3.84 4.85 -2.59
C VAL A 36 2.98 3.86 -3.38
N ILE A 37 2.71 2.68 -2.83
CA ILE A 37 1.83 1.69 -3.47
C ILE A 37 0.42 2.27 -3.63
N GLY A 38 -0.08 2.96 -2.59
CA GLY A 38 -1.35 3.66 -2.59
C GLY A 38 -1.47 4.74 -3.64
N ALA A 39 -0.42 5.55 -3.80
CA ALA A 39 -0.38 6.59 -4.81
C ALA A 39 -0.43 6.00 -6.23
N LEU A 40 0.37 4.97 -6.51
CA LEU A 40 0.38 4.30 -7.81
C LEU A 40 -0.97 3.65 -8.12
N ALA A 41 -1.56 2.94 -7.17
CA ALA A 41 -2.88 2.34 -7.32
C ALA A 41 -3.96 3.41 -7.57
N GLY A 42 -3.90 4.54 -6.84
CA GLY A 42 -4.83 5.64 -7.00
C GLY A 42 -4.71 6.37 -8.33
N LEU A 43 -3.50 6.50 -8.87
CA LEU A 43 -3.28 7.04 -10.23
C LEU A 43 -3.92 6.14 -11.30
N ILE A 44 -3.75 4.82 -11.18
CA ILE A 44 -4.38 3.85 -12.08
C ILE A 44 -5.91 3.92 -11.97
N ALA A 45 -6.44 3.97 -10.74
CA ALA A 45 -7.86 4.08 -10.49
C ALA A 45 -8.44 5.39 -11.05
N ALA A 46 -7.76 6.53 -10.85
CA ALA A 46 -8.16 7.82 -11.39
C ALA A 46 -8.16 7.82 -12.92
N ALA A 47 -7.13 7.24 -13.56
CA ALA A 47 -7.08 7.09 -15.01
C ALA A 47 -8.24 6.24 -15.52
N GLY A 48 -8.55 5.11 -14.87
CA GLY A 48 -9.70 4.26 -15.20
C GLY A 48 -11.04 4.99 -15.04
N ALA A 49 -11.23 5.74 -13.95
CA ALA A 49 -12.43 6.53 -13.72
C ALA A 49 -12.61 7.64 -14.76
N ASN A 50 -11.52 8.31 -15.17
CA ASN A 50 -11.57 9.31 -16.23
C ASN A 50 -11.90 8.67 -17.59
N ALA A 51 -11.27 7.54 -17.92
CA ALA A 51 -11.55 6.82 -19.16
C ALA A 51 -13.01 6.36 -19.23
N LEU A 52 -13.54 5.77 -18.15
CA LEU A 52 -14.94 5.38 -18.06
C LEU A 52 -15.87 6.59 -18.13
N GLY A 53 -15.55 7.66 -17.41
CA GLY A 53 -16.32 8.91 -17.43
C GLY A 53 -16.38 9.53 -18.83
N TYR A 54 -15.26 9.53 -19.55
CA TYR A 54 -15.17 10.00 -20.93
C TYR A 54 -16.06 9.16 -21.87
N VAL A 55 -15.97 7.84 -21.77
CA VAL A 55 -16.78 6.92 -22.60
C VAL A 55 -18.26 7.11 -22.31
N LEU A 56 -18.67 7.19 -21.04
CA LEU A 56 -20.06 7.43 -20.65
C LEU A 56 -20.56 8.79 -21.16
N ALA A 57 -19.77 9.85 -20.97
CA ALA A 57 -20.14 11.20 -21.40
C ALA A 57 -20.35 11.27 -22.92
N GLN A 58 -19.45 10.66 -23.70
CA GLN A 58 -19.52 10.70 -25.16
C GLN A 58 -20.54 9.74 -25.76
N ARG A 59 -20.65 8.51 -25.23
CA ARG A 59 -21.46 7.44 -25.85
C ARG A 59 -22.87 7.32 -25.28
N VAL A 60 -23.06 7.66 -24.01
CA VAL A 60 -24.34 7.44 -23.30
C VAL A 60 -25.07 8.76 -23.08
N MET A 61 -24.36 9.79 -22.61
CA MET A 61 -25.00 11.04 -22.16
C MET A 61 -24.91 12.19 -23.16
N ASN A 62 -24.11 12.07 -24.23
CA ASN A 62 -23.88 13.08 -25.28
C ASN A 62 -23.55 14.48 -24.74
N ILE A 63 -22.78 14.55 -23.65
CA ILE A 63 -22.34 15.78 -22.97
C ILE A 63 -20.82 15.90 -23.05
N GLY A 64 -20.32 17.15 -23.08
CA GLY A 64 -18.89 17.42 -23.10
C GLY A 64 -18.20 16.92 -21.83
N TYR A 65 -17.16 16.10 -21.98
CA TYR A 65 -16.39 15.59 -20.85
C TYR A 65 -15.36 16.63 -20.38
N GLY A 66 -15.51 17.11 -19.14
CA GLY A 66 -14.53 17.97 -18.50
C GLY A 66 -13.52 17.15 -17.70
N PHE A 67 -12.23 17.25 -18.04
CA PHE A 67 -11.17 16.58 -17.28
C PHE A 67 -11.07 17.21 -15.89
N SER A 68 -11.37 16.44 -14.83
CA SER A 68 -11.44 16.95 -13.47
C SER A 68 -10.22 16.53 -12.65
N PHE A 69 -9.37 17.51 -12.31
CA PHE A 69 -8.24 17.29 -11.40
C PHE A 69 -8.69 16.80 -10.01
N THR A 70 -9.92 17.11 -9.60
CA THR A 70 -10.50 16.64 -8.34
C THR A 70 -10.65 15.12 -8.32
N VAL A 71 -11.03 14.48 -9.45
CA VAL A 71 -11.15 13.02 -9.53
C VAL A 71 -9.79 12.34 -9.32
N TRP A 72 -8.73 12.94 -9.85
CA TRP A 72 -7.36 12.47 -9.64
C TRP A 72 -6.93 12.62 -8.17
N ALA A 73 -7.12 13.80 -7.58
CA ALA A 73 -6.75 14.04 -6.19
C ALA A 73 -7.51 13.10 -5.24
N VAL A 74 -8.84 12.96 -5.41
CA VAL A 74 -9.66 12.08 -4.58
C VAL A 74 -9.29 10.61 -4.77
N GLY A 75 -9.08 10.15 -6.00
CA GLY A 75 -8.68 8.77 -6.29
C GLY A 75 -7.36 8.42 -5.61
N VAL A 76 -6.34 9.28 -5.75
CA VAL A 76 -5.02 9.11 -5.12
C VAL A 76 -5.12 9.11 -3.60
N VAL A 77 -5.77 10.13 -3.01
CA VAL A 77 -5.89 10.23 -1.55
C VAL A 77 -6.68 9.07 -0.96
N CYS A 78 -7.79 8.67 -1.59
CA CYS A 78 -8.62 7.56 -1.14
C CYS A 78 -7.85 6.23 -1.18
N SER A 79 -7.09 5.97 -2.24
CA SER A 79 -6.27 4.76 -2.35
C SER A 79 -5.12 4.74 -1.35
N ILE A 80 -4.43 5.86 -1.13
CA ILE A 80 -3.38 5.96 -0.08
C ILE A 80 -3.96 5.65 1.29
N VAL A 81 -5.05 6.32 1.66
CA VAL A 81 -5.70 6.10 2.97
C VAL A 81 -6.16 4.64 3.10
N GLY A 82 -6.81 4.09 2.08
CA GLY A 82 -7.27 2.70 2.08
C GLY A 82 -6.12 1.69 2.23
N ILE A 83 -5.03 1.85 1.48
CA ILE A 83 -3.88 0.93 1.52
C ILE A 83 -3.07 1.11 2.81
N VAL A 84 -2.92 2.33 3.32
CA VAL A 84 -2.25 2.56 4.61
C VAL A 84 -3.05 1.90 5.75
N ILE A 85 -4.38 2.05 5.78
CA ILE A 85 -5.24 1.40 6.78
C ILE A 85 -5.17 -0.12 6.63
N ALA A 86 -5.34 -0.64 5.41
CA ALA A 86 -5.27 -2.08 5.14
C ALA A 86 -3.89 -2.66 5.46
N GLY A 87 -2.81 -1.95 5.13
CA GLY A 87 -1.44 -2.34 5.44
C GLY A 87 -1.14 -2.29 6.94
N HIS A 88 -1.66 -1.29 7.65
CA HIS A 88 -1.52 -1.21 9.11
C HIS A 88 -2.31 -2.32 9.83
N LEU A 89 -3.55 -2.59 9.42
CA LEU A 89 -4.35 -3.69 9.94
C LEU A 89 -3.75 -5.05 9.55
N GLY A 90 -3.30 -5.19 8.31
CA GLY A 90 -2.72 -6.40 7.76
C GLY A 90 -1.36 -6.73 8.38
N THR A 91 -0.51 -5.74 8.67
CA THR A 91 0.74 -5.97 9.44
C THR A 91 0.47 -6.33 10.89
N ARG A 92 -0.54 -5.70 11.52
CA ARG A 92 -1.01 -6.11 12.86
C ARG A 92 -1.58 -7.54 12.86
N GLN A 93 -2.36 -7.91 11.85
CA GLN A 93 -2.97 -9.23 11.72
C GLN A 93 -1.96 -10.31 11.28
N ALA A 94 -0.99 -9.95 10.43
CA ALA A 94 0.13 -10.80 10.04
C ALA A 94 1.08 -11.06 11.23
N LEU A 95 1.28 -10.08 12.11
CA LEU A 95 1.99 -10.28 13.38
C LEU A 95 1.16 -11.08 14.41
N GLN A 96 -0.17 -11.16 14.25
CA GLN A 96 -1.02 -12.09 15.00
C GLN A 96 -1.04 -13.51 14.41
N VAL A 97 -0.49 -13.72 13.20
CA VAL A 97 -0.16 -15.08 12.74
C VAL A 97 1.09 -15.51 13.49
N SER A 98 0.83 -16.08 14.64
CA SER A 98 1.80 -16.60 15.60
C SER A 98 3.04 -17.22 14.92
N PRO A 99 4.26 -16.77 15.27
CA PRO A 99 5.52 -17.39 14.84
C PRO A 99 5.58 -18.91 15.10
N LEU A 100 4.72 -19.41 16.00
CA LEU A 100 4.57 -20.83 16.31
C LEU A 100 4.04 -21.65 15.11
N ARG A 101 3.32 -21.06 14.14
CA ARG A 101 2.91 -21.80 12.91
C ARG A 101 4.08 -22.05 11.96
N VAL A 102 5.05 -21.15 11.92
CA VAL A 102 6.26 -21.31 11.09
C VAL A 102 7.21 -22.32 11.74
N LEU A 103 7.37 -22.27 13.07
CA LEU A 103 8.14 -23.26 13.83
C LEU A 103 7.55 -24.67 13.73
N ARG A 104 6.22 -24.82 13.70
CA ARG A 104 5.55 -26.12 13.61
C ARG A 104 5.56 -26.74 12.20
N GLN A 105 5.98 -26.00 11.17
CA GLN A 105 6.22 -26.56 9.82
C GLN A 105 7.68 -26.98 9.61
N LEU A 106 8.59 -26.58 10.53
CA LEU A 106 10.02 -26.93 10.48
C LEU A 106 10.38 -28.07 11.44
N ALA A 107 9.45 -28.55 12.25
CA ALA A 107 9.54 -29.74 13.09
C ALA A 107 8.64 -30.84 12.52
#